data_AF-A0A0D6L449-F1
#
_entry.id   AF-A0A0D6L449-F1
#
_cell.length_a   1.000
_cell.length_b   1.000
_cell.length_c   1.000
_cell.angle_alpha   90.00
_cell.angle_beta   90.00
_cell.angle_gamma   90.00
#
_symmetry.space_group_name_H-M   'P 1'
#
loop_
_entity.id
_entity.type
_entity.pdbx_description
1 polymer ?
#
loop_
_entity_poly.entity_id
_entity_poly.type
_entity_poly.pdbx_seq_one_letter_code
_entity_poly.pdbx_strand_id
1 'polypeptide(L)' 'MIRNQRGYLQPPIDSMNGIWDPMEEEYVRKMTTCSFIGTKETVKAEIKQFIQRFDLDELMITTPVYSIEDKLHSIEAFSK' A
#
# COMPACT_ATOMS: atom_id res chain seq x y z
N MET A 1 8.88 12.49 6.01
CA MET A 1 8.27 13.48 5.11
C MET A 1 7.33 14.42 5.88
N ILE A 2 6.30 13.90 6.56
CA ILE A 2 5.37 14.70 7.39
C ILE A 2 6.08 15.33 8.61
N ARG A 3 6.80 14.52 9.39
CA ARG A 3 7.61 14.97 10.55
C ARG A 3 9.08 15.29 10.21
N ASN A 4 9.43 15.34 8.92
CA ASN A 4 10.80 15.44 8.40
C ASN A 4 11.84 14.43 8.97
N GLN A 5 11.39 13.33 9.59
CA GLN A 5 12.27 12.25 10.00
C GLN A 5 12.44 11.28 8.83
N ARG A 6 13.69 11.09 8.39
CA ARG A 6 14.07 10.11 7.38
C ARG A 6 14.73 8.93 8.08
N GLY A 7 14.41 7.72 7.65
CA GLY A 7 14.95 6.50 8.22
C GLY A 7 14.53 5.29 7.40
N TYR A 8 14.96 4.12 7.84
CA TYR A 8 14.52 2.85 7.27
C TYR A 8 13.04 2.60 7.55
N LEU A 9 12.45 1.70 6.76
CA LEU A 9 11.08 1.23 6.99
C LEU A 9 10.97 0.65 8.40
N GLN A 10 10.00 1.11 9.17
CA GLN A 10 9.78 0.69 10.54
C GLN A 10 8.95 -0.61 10.56
N PRO A 11 9.07 -1.45 11.61
CA PRO A 11 8.21 -2.61 11.77
C PRO A 11 6.75 -2.18 11.88
N PRO A 12 5.80 -3.02 11.42
CA PRO A 12 4.37 -2.74 11.58
C PRO A 12 4.00 -2.70 13.06
N ILE A 13 3.09 -1.79 13.41
CA ILE A 13 2.47 -1.69 14.73
C ILE A 13 0.98 -1.96 14.58
N ASP A 14 0.32 -2.39 15.67
CA ASP A 14 -1.09 -2.81 15.62
C ASP A 14 -2.05 -1.67 15.24
N SER A 15 -1.73 -0.43 15.62
CA SER A 15 -2.56 0.72 15.28
C SER A 15 -1.76 2.02 15.29
N MET A 16 -2.11 2.91 14.36
CA MET A 16 -1.66 4.30 14.35
C MET A 16 -2.52 5.20 15.26
N ASN A 17 -3.64 4.68 15.81
CA ASN A 17 -4.54 5.45 16.66
C ASN A 17 -3.80 5.99 17.90
N GLY A 18 -3.86 7.30 18.12
CA GLY A 18 -3.15 7.98 19.20
C GLY A 18 -1.66 8.25 18.94
N ILE A 19 -1.11 7.83 17.79
CA ILE A 19 0.26 8.11 17.38
C ILE A 19 0.32 9.27 16.40
N TRP A 20 -0.60 9.30 15.44
CA TRP A 20 -0.77 10.39 14.48
C TRP A 20 -1.84 11.39 14.92
N ASP A 21 -1.69 12.64 14.49
CA ASP A 21 -2.76 13.65 14.57
C ASP A 21 -3.72 13.51 13.37
N PRO A 22 -5.00 13.96 13.45
CA PRO A 22 -5.94 13.87 12.33
C PRO A 22 -5.43 14.44 11.01
N MET A 23 -4.59 15.49 11.04
CA MET A 23 -4.01 16.05 9.82
C MET A 23 -2.99 15.10 9.18
N GLU A 24 -2.22 14.38 9.99
CA GLU A 24 -1.25 13.39 9.50
C GLU A 24 -1.95 12.15 8.95
N GLU A 25 -3.03 11.71 9.61
CA GLU A 25 -3.87 10.62 9.14
C GLU A 25 -4.44 10.91 7.74
N GLU A 26 -5.05 12.10 7.56
CA GLU A 26 -5.62 12.48 6.26
C GLU A 26 -4.54 12.51 5.17
N TYR A 27 -3.36 13.05 5.49
CA TYR A 27 -2.24 13.10 4.55
C TYR A 27 -1.79 11.69 4.13
N VAL A 28 -1.65 10.76 5.08
CA VAL A 28 -1.29 9.37 4.79
C VAL A 28 -2.37 8.71 3.92
N ARG A 29 -3.66 8.87 4.26
CA ARG A 29 -4.78 8.30 3.49
C ARG A 29 -4.80 8.79 2.04
N LYS A 30 -4.52 10.08 1.82
CA LYS A 30 -4.36 10.65 0.47
C LYS A 30 -3.18 10.03 -0.28
N MET A 31 -2.03 9.87 0.38
CA MET A 31 -0.85 9.27 -0.23
C MET A 31 -1.06 7.79 -0.59
N THR A 32 -1.85 7.04 0.19
CA THR A 32 -2.12 5.62 -0.03
C THR A 32 -3.42 5.36 -0.80
N THR A 33 -4.01 6.38 -1.44
CA THR A 33 -5.29 6.21 -2.15
C THR A 33 -5.21 5.18 -3.29
N CYS A 34 -4.05 5.05 -3.94
CA CYS A 34 -3.80 4.02 -4.96
C CYS A 34 -3.07 2.80 -4.39
N SER A 35 -3.33 2.44 -3.13
CA SER A 35 -2.82 1.21 -2.52
C SER A 35 -3.95 0.19 -2.41
N PHE A 36 -3.72 -1.00 -2.94
CA PHE A 36 -4.68 -2.11 -2.92
C PHE A 36 -4.23 -3.12 -1.86
N ILE A 37 -5.01 -3.28 -0.79
CA ILE A 37 -4.64 -4.08 0.38
C ILE A 37 -5.80 -4.99 0.74
N GLY A 38 -5.56 -6.29 0.77
CA GLY A 38 -6.59 -7.28 1.07
C GLY A 38 -6.19 -8.69 0.69
N THR A 39 -7.20 -9.53 0.47
CA THR A 39 -7.01 -10.88 -0.07
C THR A 39 -6.69 -10.84 -1.56
N LYS A 40 -6.18 -11.95 -2.10
CA LYS A 40 -5.91 -12.08 -3.53
C LYS A 40 -7.15 -11.78 -4.39
N GLU A 41 -8.32 -12.28 -4.01
CA GLU A 41 -9.54 -12.05 -4.79
C GLU A 41 -9.99 -10.59 -4.79
N THR A 42 -9.93 -9.93 -3.64
CA THR A 42 -10.34 -8.52 -3.49
C THR A 42 -9.42 -7.60 -4.29
N VAL A 43 -8.10 -7.72 -4.09
CA VAL A 43 -7.11 -6.92 -4.81
C VAL A 43 -7.19 -7.13 -6.33
N LYS A 44 -7.41 -8.38 -6.79
CA LYS A 44 -7.58 -8.67 -8.23
C LYS A 44 -8.81 -7.99 -8.81
N ALA A 45 -9.92 -7.94 -8.07
CA ALA A 45 -11.13 -7.26 -8.51
C ALA A 45 -10.92 -5.74 -8.58
N GLU A 46 -10.32 -5.14 -7.54
CA GLU A 46 -10.05 -3.70 -7.48
C GLU A 46 -9.11 -3.25 -8.60
N ILE A 47 -8.03 -3.99 -8.85
CA ILE A 47 -7.07 -3.66 -9.92
C ILE A 47 -7.73 -3.78 -11.30
N LYS A 48 -8.56 -4.80 -11.55
CA LYS A 48 -9.30 -4.91 -12.80
C LYS A 48 -10.22 -3.71 -13.03
N GLN A 49 -10.93 -3.27 -12.00
CA GLN A 49 -11.77 -2.08 -12.08
C GLN A 49 -10.94 -0.83 -12.32
N PHE A 50 -9.78 -0.71 -11.67
CA PHE A 50 -8.85 0.40 -11.86
C PHE A 50 -8.33 0.48 -13.31
N ILE A 51 -7.87 -0.64 -13.88
CA ILE A 51 -7.42 -0.69 -15.29
C ILE A 51 -8.55 -0.28 -16.22
N GLN A 52 -9.76 -0.86 -16.06
CA GLN A 52 -10.90 -0.54 -16.92
C GLN A 52 -11.34 0.92 -16.81
N ARG A 53 -11.20 1.52 -15.62
CA ARG A 53 -11.58 2.90 -15.35
C ARG A 53 -10.68 3.91 -16.07
N PHE A 54 -9.39 3.59 -16.19
CA PHE A 54 -8.36 4.51 -16.69
C PHE A 54 -7.75 4.11 -18.03
N ASP A 55 -8.17 2.97 -18.60
CA ASP A 55 -7.70 2.42 -19.88
C ASP A 55 -6.17 2.31 -19.92
N LEU A 56 -5.62 1.54 -18.97
CA LEU A 56 -4.18 1.40 -18.77
C LEU A 56 -3.64 0.17 -19.50
N ASP A 57 -2.56 0.36 -20.27
CA ASP A 57 -1.84 -0.74 -20.95
C ASP A 57 -0.72 -1.36 -20.09
N GLU A 58 -0.24 -0.66 -19.06
CA GLU A 58 0.82 -1.12 -18.17
C GLU A 58 0.56 -0.70 -16.71
N LEU A 59 0.94 -1.57 -15.76
CA LEU A 59 0.94 -1.28 -14.33
C LEU A 59 2.31 -1.52 -13.72
N MET A 60 2.91 -0.47 -13.16
CA MET A 60 4.09 -0.57 -12.32
C MET A 60 3.69 -0.62 -10.86
N ILE A 61 4.05 -1.71 -10.16
CA ILE A 61 3.69 -1.91 -8.75
C ILE A 61 4.90 -1.76 -7.83
N THR A 62 4.67 -1.25 -6.63
CA THR A 62 5.66 -1.21 -5.55
C THR A 62 5.07 -1.77 -4.27
N THR A 63 5.83 -2.60 -3.57
CA THR A 63 5.40 -3.25 -2.31
C THR A 63 6.33 -2.80 -1.17
N PRO A 64 6.04 -1.68 -0.49
CA PRO A 64 6.84 -1.17 0.62
C PRO A 64 6.50 -1.89 1.94
N VAL A 65 6.83 -3.18 2.01
CA VAL A 65 6.59 -4.04 3.19
C VAL A 65 7.90 -4.24 3.97
N TYR A 66 7.81 -4.23 5.31
CA TYR A 66 8.96 -4.34 6.21
C TYR A 66 9.66 -5.70 6.12
N SER A 67 8.91 -6.79 6.19
CA SER A 67 9.44 -8.15 6.05
C SER A 67 9.72 -8.47 4.58
N ILE A 68 10.93 -8.97 4.31
CA ILE A 68 11.31 -9.41 2.96
C ILE A 68 10.49 -10.63 2.54
N GLU A 69 10.21 -11.54 3.47
CA GLU A 69 9.42 -12.75 3.20
C GLU A 69 7.99 -12.39 2.79
N ASP A 70 7.34 -11.48 3.52
CA ASP A 70 5.98 -11.01 3.20
C ASP A 70 5.93 -10.27 1.87
N LYS A 71 6.99 -9.48 1.57
CA LYS A 71 7.13 -8.80 0.30
C LYS A 71 7.22 -9.79 -0.87
N LEU A 72 8.05 -10.81 -0.75
CA LEU A 72 8.19 -11.86 -1.77
C LEU A 72 6.88 -12.61 -1.95
N HIS A 73 6.21 -12.97 -0.86
CA HIS A 73 4.91 -13.62 -0.90
C HIS A 73 3.85 -12.77 -1.63
N SER A 74 3.77 -11.47 -1.33
CA SER A 74 2.85 -10.54 -1.99
C SER A 74 3.11 -10.43 -3.49
N ILE A 75 4.38 -10.32 -3.90
CA ILE A 75 4.76 -10.25 -5.32
C ILE A 75 4.44 -11.56 -6.04
N GLU A 76 4.72 -12.71 -5.41
CA GLU A 76 4.38 -14.01 -5.97
C GLU A 76 2.86 -14.20 -6.11
N ALA A 77 2.10 -13.79 -5.10
CA ALA A 77 0.65 -13.86 -5.10
C ALA A 77 0.03 -12.99 -6.20
N PHE A 78 0.65 -11.85 -6.51
CA PHE A 78 0.25 -10.94 -7.58
C PHE A 78 0.56 -11.47 -8.98
N SER A 79 1.70 -12.13 -9.17
CA SER A 79 2.13 -12.68 -10.46
C SER A 79 1.29 -13.89 -10.94
N LYS A 80 0.70 -14.64 -10.00
CA LYS A 80 -0.12 -15.83 -10.26
C LYS A 80 -1.58 -15.50 -10.54
#